data_AF-A0A6N9Q6C8-F1
#
_entry.id   AF-A0A6N9Q6C8-F1
#
_cell.length_a   1.000
_cell.length_b   1.000
_cell.length_c   1.000
_cell.angle_alpha   90.00
_cell.angle_beta   90.00
_cell.angle_gamma   90.00
#
_symmetry.space_group_name_H-M   'P 1'
#
loop_
_entity.id
_entity.type
_entity.pdbx_description
1 polymer ?
#
loop_
_entity_poly.entity_id
_entity_poly.type
_entity_poly.pdbx_seq_one_letter_code
_entity_poly.pdbx_strand_id
1 'polypeptide(L)'
;MYRKHLIYFLSTVLIISLIFPTQLIANEPEEQQIDLAPSSHSAILIDADTGTIIFEKNAHDRLPPASITKVMTMLLIMEALDSGKIQKDEMVRTSEYAASMGGSQIFLEEGEEMSVEDMLKGIAMASGNDASVAMAEKIAGSEEMFVQMMNDRAKALGLENTHFENSNGLPSSEHYSSAHDIAIMSKELLKHEMITQFTSKYQDYLRKDTDDPFWLVNTNKLVRFYQGADGLKTGYTSEAKYCLAATAKRNDMRVIAVVLGEPTTKSRNYEVSKLFDYAFSQYTNYPIFKPGEMIGTIPIEKGDVRNIEIVAKQQYSVLMKKGESKENIKHEIELESEIKAPVALGQTVGKLKIYQNEEKIKEIDLDSPIEVKEASYWQILKRTIEKVLFIQKKDEQETENESNHLEENSQE
;
A
#
# COMPACT_ATOMS: atom_id res chain seq x y z
N MET A 1 34.50 30.50 -71.14
CA MET A 1 33.14 30.09 -70.71
C MET A 1 33.17 29.15 -69.50
N TYR A 2 34.02 28.12 -69.49
CA TYR A 2 34.09 27.10 -68.40
C TYR A 2 34.36 27.62 -66.97
N ARG A 3 35.17 28.67 -66.79
CA ARG A 3 35.54 29.18 -65.45
C ARG A 3 34.35 29.80 -64.67
N LYS A 4 33.40 30.42 -65.38
CA LYS A 4 32.22 31.03 -64.73
C LYS A 4 31.21 29.96 -64.30
N HIS A 5 31.00 28.93 -65.11
CA HIS A 5 30.09 27.83 -64.77
C HIS A 5 30.59 26.99 -63.59
N LEU A 6 31.90 26.83 -63.43
CA LEU A 6 32.49 26.15 -62.28
C LEU A 6 32.26 26.92 -60.97
N ILE A 7 32.36 28.26 -61.01
CA ILE A 7 32.11 29.11 -59.85
C ILE A 7 30.62 29.07 -59.46
N TYR A 8 29.71 29.13 -60.44
CA TYR A 8 28.28 28.99 -60.18
C TYR A 8 27.92 27.62 -59.62
N PHE A 9 28.54 26.54 -60.13
CA PHE A 9 28.33 25.19 -59.61
C PHE A 9 28.85 25.00 -58.18
N LEU A 10 30.04 25.53 -57.87
CA LEU A 10 30.59 25.46 -56.51
C LEU A 10 29.79 26.31 -55.51
N SER A 11 29.25 27.46 -55.96
CA SER A 11 28.43 28.30 -55.10
C SER A 11 27.02 27.74 -54.88
N THR A 12 26.41 27.07 -55.85
CA THR A 12 25.15 26.34 -55.61
C THR A 12 25.34 25.12 -54.69
N VAL A 13 26.44 24.38 -54.80
CA VAL A 13 26.73 23.26 -53.88
C VAL A 13 26.91 23.75 -52.45
N LEU A 14 27.59 24.89 -52.25
CA LEU A 14 27.80 25.48 -50.92
C LEU A 14 26.51 26.04 -50.30
N ILE A 15 25.60 26.57 -51.12
CA ILE A 15 24.29 27.07 -50.64
C ILE A 15 23.34 25.91 -50.32
N ILE A 16 23.38 24.81 -51.08
CA ILE A 16 22.58 23.62 -50.79
C ILE A 16 23.03 22.95 -49.49
N SER A 17 24.33 22.95 -49.14
CA SER A 17 24.79 22.40 -47.86
C SER A 17 24.41 23.25 -46.64
N LEU A 18 24.04 24.51 -46.82
CA LEU A 18 23.62 25.42 -45.74
C LEU A 18 22.10 25.38 -45.46
N ILE A 19 21.29 24.78 -46.34
CA ILE A 19 19.82 24.73 -46.23
C ILE A 19 19.33 23.41 -45.61
N PHE A 20 20.18 22.38 -45.55
CA PHE A 20 19.90 21.17 -44.78
C PHE A 20 20.58 21.27 -43.41
N PRO A 21 19.90 21.78 -42.36
CA PRO A 21 20.39 21.55 -41.01
C PRO A 21 20.50 20.03 -40.86
N THR A 22 21.72 19.53 -40.65
CA THR A 22 21.91 18.17 -40.16
C THR A 22 21.12 18.07 -38.87
N GLN A 23 19.94 17.46 -38.94
CA GLN A 23 19.29 16.93 -37.76
C GLN A 23 20.23 15.84 -37.27
N LEU A 24 21.18 16.24 -36.41
CA LEU A 24 21.77 15.35 -35.46
C LEU A 24 20.60 14.83 -34.65
N ILE A 25 20.09 13.67 -35.05
CA ILE A 25 19.37 12.79 -34.15
C ILE A 25 20.42 12.45 -33.09
N ALA A 26 20.49 13.29 -32.07
CA ALA A 26 21.04 12.87 -30.80
C ALA A 26 20.12 11.73 -30.38
N ASN A 27 20.58 10.49 -30.57
CA ASN A 27 20.01 9.38 -29.83
C ASN A 27 20.17 9.82 -28.37
N GLU A 28 19.05 10.19 -27.73
CA GLU A 28 19.03 10.23 -26.28
C GLU A 28 19.60 8.89 -25.81
N PRO A 29 20.56 8.89 -24.87
CA PRO A 29 21.05 7.63 -24.35
C PRO A 29 19.84 6.85 -23.87
N GLU A 30 19.57 5.68 -24.48
CA GLU A 30 18.66 4.70 -23.89
C GLU A 30 19.11 4.56 -22.43
N GLU A 31 18.29 5.03 -21.49
CA GLU A 31 18.50 4.72 -20.08
C GLU A 31 18.52 3.20 -20.02
N GLN A 32 19.71 2.60 -19.86
CA GLN A 32 19.84 1.18 -19.62
C GLN A 32 19.09 0.89 -18.33
N GLN A 33 17.85 0.44 -18.45
CA GLN A 33 17.04 0.04 -17.33
C GLN A 33 17.77 -1.11 -16.65
N ILE A 34 18.28 -0.85 -15.44
CA ILE A 34 19.04 -1.83 -14.67
C ILE A 34 18.08 -2.96 -14.33
N ASP A 35 18.30 -4.16 -14.89
CA ASP A 35 17.58 -5.36 -14.45
C ASP A 35 18.09 -5.74 -13.05
N LEU A 36 17.31 -5.38 -12.03
CA LEU A 36 17.62 -5.64 -10.62
C LEU A 36 17.31 -7.09 -10.20
N ALA A 37 16.55 -7.82 -11.02
CA ALA A 37 16.12 -9.19 -10.74
C ALA A 37 16.27 -10.11 -11.98
N PRO A 38 17.49 -10.27 -12.52
CA PRO A 38 17.72 -10.95 -13.79
C PRO A 38 17.37 -12.44 -13.78
N SER A 39 17.46 -13.11 -12.63
CA SER A 39 17.21 -14.55 -12.50
C SER A 39 15.73 -14.87 -12.28
N SER A 40 14.95 -13.92 -11.76
CA SER A 40 13.51 -14.06 -11.60
C SER A 40 12.76 -14.05 -12.95
N HIS A 41 11.64 -14.77 -13.02
CA HIS A 41 10.72 -14.69 -14.15
C HIS A 41 9.91 -13.39 -14.10
N SER A 42 9.42 -13.06 -12.90
CA SER A 42 8.62 -11.86 -12.62
C SER A 42 9.06 -11.23 -11.31
N ALA A 43 9.11 -9.90 -11.26
CA ALA A 43 9.49 -9.16 -10.08
C ALA A 43 8.81 -7.79 -10.02
N ILE A 44 8.61 -7.29 -8.80
CA ILE A 44 8.18 -5.92 -8.54
C ILE A 44 8.77 -5.42 -7.23
N LEU A 45 9.01 -4.12 -7.15
CA LEU A 45 9.39 -3.38 -5.95
C LEU A 45 8.51 -2.14 -5.86
N ILE A 46 7.79 -2.00 -4.76
CA ILE A 46 6.92 -0.85 -4.51
C ILE A 46 7.27 -0.17 -3.18
N ASP A 47 6.97 1.12 -3.09
CA ASP A 47 6.80 1.78 -1.80
C ASP A 47 5.44 1.38 -1.19
N ALA A 48 5.45 0.93 0.07
CA ALA A 48 4.26 0.38 0.70
C ALA A 48 3.23 1.46 1.07
N ASP A 49 3.66 2.70 1.35
CA ASP A 49 2.76 3.79 1.74
C ASP A 49 2.06 4.37 0.50
N THR A 50 2.84 4.77 -0.50
CA THR A 50 2.33 5.37 -1.72
C THR A 50 1.74 4.35 -2.68
N GLY A 51 2.29 3.13 -2.73
CA GLY A 51 1.99 2.17 -3.80
C GLY A 51 2.74 2.45 -5.09
N THR A 52 3.65 3.43 -5.11
CA THR A 52 4.45 3.76 -6.30
C THR A 52 5.36 2.58 -6.64
N ILE A 53 5.32 2.17 -7.91
CA ILE A 53 6.21 1.15 -8.46
C ILE A 53 7.59 1.77 -8.66
N ILE A 54 8.60 1.20 -8.02
CA ILE A 54 10.01 1.60 -8.12
C ILE A 54 10.71 0.79 -9.21
N PHE A 55 10.36 -0.50 -9.34
CA PHE A 55 10.88 -1.41 -10.35
C PHE A 55 9.84 -2.49 -10.64
N GLU A 56 9.75 -2.91 -11.90
CA GLU A 56 8.93 -4.03 -12.33
C GLU A 56 9.55 -4.79 -13.49
N LYS A 57 9.28 -6.10 -13.54
CA LYS A 57 9.66 -7.02 -14.60
C LYS A 57 8.55 -8.06 -14.73
N ASN A 58 7.86 -8.10 -15.87
CA ASN A 58 6.78 -9.06 -16.13
C ASN A 58 5.76 -9.10 -14.96
N ALA A 59 5.46 -7.96 -14.34
CA ALA A 59 4.83 -7.95 -13.02
C ALA A 59 3.37 -8.44 -13.03
N HIS A 60 2.72 -8.45 -14.20
CA HIS A 60 1.35 -8.90 -14.40
C HIS A 60 1.23 -10.34 -14.94
N ASP A 61 2.35 -11.03 -15.17
CA ASP A 61 2.32 -12.42 -15.66
C ASP A 61 1.67 -13.33 -14.62
N ARG A 62 0.76 -14.19 -15.09
CA ARG A 62 0.07 -15.18 -14.26
C ARG A 62 0.97 -16.38 -14.02
N LEU A 63 1.35 -16.58 -12.77
CA LEU A 63 2.27 -17.63 -12.32
C LEU A 63 1.69 -18.37 -11.12
N PRO A 64 2.05 -19.65 -10.93
CA PRO A 64 1.67 -20.37 -9.72
C PRO A 64 2.33 -19.72 -8.49
N PRO A 65 1.55 -19.25 -7.49
CA PRO A 65 2.08 -18.52 -6.34
C PRO A 65 2.76 -19.43 -5.30
N ALA A 66 2.52 -20.75 -5.34
CA ALA A 66 2.89 -21.67 -4.27
C ALA A 66 2.43 -21.12 -2.90
N SER A 67 3.17 -21.37 -1.82
CA SER A 67 2.80 -20.85 -0.49
C SER A 67 2.78 -19.33 -0.33
N ILE A 68 3.05 -18.52 -1.37
CA ILE A 68 2.74 -17.08 -1.34
C ILE A 68 1.22 -16.84 -1.23
N THR A 69 0.39 -17.80 -1.65
CA THR A 69 -1.07 -17.82 -1.42
C THR A 69 -1.44 -17.49 0.01
N LYS A 70 -0.64 -17.93 0.98
CA LYS A 70 -0.87 -17.69 2.40
C LYS A 70 -0.79 -16.21 2.81
N VAL A 71 -0.33 -15.31 1.94
CA VAL A 71 -0.48 -13.85 2.14
C VAL A 71 -1.95 -13.47 2.20
N MET A 72 -2.78 -13.98 1.28
CA MET A 72 -4.24 -13.77 1.31
C MET A 72 -4.88 -14.48 2.50
N THR A 73 -4.44 -15.70 2.83
CA THR A 73 -4.92 -16.43 4.02
C THR A 73 -4.66 -15.64 5.30
N MET A 74 -3.43 -15.14 5.49
CA MET A 74 -3.08 -14.29 6.63
C MET A 74 -3.85 -12.97 6.62
N LEU A 75 -4.12 -12.38 5.45
CA LEU A 75 -4.93 -11.16 5.34
C LEU A 75 -6.34 -11.39 5.88
N LEU A 76 -7.04 -12.43 5.43
CA LEU A 76 -8.38 -12.75 5.91
C LEU A 76 -8.41 -13.12 7.41
N ILE A 77 -7.36 -13.77 7.92
CA ILE A 77 -7.24 -14.04 9.37
C ILE A 77 -7.09 -12.73 10.14
N MET A 78 -6.25 -11.80 9.67
CA MET A 78 -6.05 -10.50 10.32
C MET A 78 -7.32 -9.65 10.28
N GLU A 79 -8.05 -9.64 9.16
CA GLU A 79 -9.34 -8.96 9.06
C GLU A 79 -10.40 -9.56 10.02
N ALA A 80 -10.39 -10.88 10.19
CA ALA A 80 -11.26 -11.56 11.15
C ALA A 80 -10.90 -11.20 12.61
N LEU A 81 -9.61 -11.04 12.92
CA LEU A 81 -9.14 -10.57 14.23
C LEU A 81 -9.52 -9.11 14.48
N ASP A 82 -9.27 -8.22 13.53
CA ASP A 82 -9.51 -6.78 13.66
C ASP A 82 -11.01 -6.45 13.78
N SER A 83 -11.87 -7.22 13.11
CA SER A 83 -13.32 -7.11 13.24
C SER A 83 -13.89 -7.78 14.51
N GLY A 84 -13.06 -8.49 15.27
CA GLY A 84 -13.49 -9.25 16.44
C GLY A 84 -14.31 -10.50 16.13
N LYS A 85 -14.31 -10.96 14.87
CA LYS A 85 -14.97 -12.21 14.45
C LYS A 85 -14.33 -13.44 15.10
N ILE A 86 -13.02 -13.39 15.35
CA ILE A 86 -12.25 -14.38 16.11
C ILE A 86 -11.33 -13.66 17.09
N GLN A 87 -10.87 -14.36 18.14
CA GLN A 87 -9.91 -13.83 19.11
C GLN A 87 -8.57 -14.58 19.04
N LYS A 88 -7.48 -13.93 19.47
CA LYS A 88 -6.11 -14.51 19.40
C LYS A 88 -5.95 -15.80 20.18
N ASP A 89 -6.54 -15.83 21.37
CA ASP A 89 -6.51 -16.93 22.33
C ASP A 89 -7.64 -17.95 22.09
N GLU A 90 -8.50 -17.70 21.11
CA GLU A 90 -9.55 -18.63 20.73
C GLU A 90 -8.95 -19.91 20.16
N MET A 91 -9.47 -21.05 20.61
CA MET A 91 -9.01 -22.36 20.15
C MET A 91 -9.61 -22.72 18.79
N VAL A 92 -8.74 -23.28 17.95
CA VAL A 92 -9.05 -23.78 16.62
C VAL A 92 -8.85 -25.28 16.65
N ARG A 93 -9.94 -26.02 16.43
CA ARG A 93 -9.94 -27.47 16.39
C ARG A 93 -9.62 -27.95 14.98
N THR A 94 -8.60 -28.79 14.85
CA THR A 94 -8.17 -29.35 13.57
C THR A 94 -9.14 -30.44 13.10
N SER A 95 -9.61 -30.35 11.86
CA SER A 95 -10.41 -31.40 11.22
C SER A 95 -9.54 -32.54 10.68
N GLU A 96 -10.15 -33.69 10.36
CA GLU A 96 -9.47 -34.79 9.65
C GLU A 96 -8.88 -34.27 8.32
N TYR A 97 -9.61 -33.41 7.61
CA TYR A 97 -9.16 -32.85 6.34
C TYR A 97 -7.91 -31.97 6.52
N ALA A 98 -7.93 -31.04 7.47
CA ALA A 98 -6.77 -30.20 7.78
C ALA A 98 -5.55 -31.04 8.21
N ALA A 99 -5.75 -32.05 9.06
CA ALA A 99 -4.69 -32.96 9.50
C ALA A 99 -4.13 -33.82 8.36
N SER A 100 -4.95 -34.15 7.35
CA SER A 100 -4.56 -34.94 6.18
C SER A 100 -3.66 -34.20 5.19
N MET A 101 -3.44 -32.89 5.40
CA MET A 101 -2.65 -32.08 4.48
C MET A 101 -1.23 -32.62 4.31
N GLY A 102 -0.63 -32.39 3.13
CA GLY A 102 0.78 -32.67 2.86
C GLY A 102 1.59 -31.39 2.68
N GLY A 103 2.89 -31.53 2.37
CA GLY A 103 3.78 -30.39 2.15
C GLY A 103 4.36 -29.81 3.44
N SER A 104 4.44 -28.49 3.56
CA SER A 104 4.87 -27.83 4.80
C SER A 104 3.75 -27.92 5.84
N GLN A 105 4.06 -28.44 7.02
CA GLN A 105 3.09 -28.70 8.09
C GLN A 105 3.68 -28.33 9.44
N ILE A 106 2.79 -28.06 10.40
CA ILE A 106 3.13 -28.05 11.83
C ILE A 106 2.70 -29.37 12.52
N PHE A 107 2.21 -30.33 11.73
CA PHE A 107 1.79 -31.67 12.12
C PHE A 107 0.69 -31.61 13.17
N LEU A 108 -0.42 -30.96 12.81
CA LEU A 108 -1.65 -31.00 13.61
C LEU A 108 -2.28 -32.38 13.53
N GLU A 109 -2.73 -32.90 14.67
CA GLU A 109 -3.54 -34.13 14.73
C GLU A 109 -5.03 -33.82 14.62
N GLU A 110 -5.83 -34.79 14.15
CA GLU A 110 -7.29 -34.64 14.13
C GLU A 110 -7.83 -34.42 15.55
N GLY A 111 -8.62 -33.37 15.71
CA GLY A 111 -9.21 -32.99 16.99
C GLY A 111 -8.27 -32.27 17.94
N GLU A 112 -6.98 -32.10 17.59
CA GLU A 112 -6.07 -31.22 18.31
C GLU A 112 -6.62 -29.78 18.28
N GLU A 113 -6.43 -29.06 19.38
CA GLU A 113 -6.81 -27.65 19.48
C GLU A 113 -5.58 -26.77 19.71
N MET A 114 -5.45 -25.72 18.92
CA MET A 114 -4.38 -24.73 19.02
C MET A 114 -4.96 -23.32 18.89
N SER A 115 -4.40 -22.35 19.59
CA SER A 115 -4.91 -20.98 19.55
C SER A 115 -4.76 -20.35 18.16
N VAL A 116 -5.60 -19.38 17.81
CA VAL A 116 -5.47 -18.60 16.57
C VAL A 116 -4.06 -17.99 16.45
N GLU A 117 -3.50 -17.52 17.55
CA GLU A 117 -2.13 -16.99 17.59
C GLU A 117 -1.08 -18.03 17.16
N ASP A 118 -1.18 -19.26 17.66
CA ASP A 118 -0.24 -20.32 17.35
C ASP A 118 -0.46 -20.89 15.94
N MET A 119 -1.71 -20.95 15.47
CA MET A 119 -2.02 -21.24 14.06
C MET A 119 -1.37 -20.19 13.14
N LEU A 120 -1.49 -18.89 13.47
CA LEU A 120 -0.84 -17.81 12.73
C LEU A 120 0.69 -17.92 12.74
N LYS A 121 1.31 -18.28 13.88
CA LYS A 121 2.76 -18.57 13.94
C LYS A 121 3.14 -19.69 12.97
N GLY A 122 2.39 -20.78 12.96
CA GLY A 122 2.59 -21.92 12.07
C GLY A 122 2.50 -21.54 10.58
N ILE A 123 1.48 -20.77 10.21
CA ILE A 123 1.26 -20.27 8.84
C ILE A 123 2.38 -19.31 8.42
N ALA A 124 2.67 -18.30 9.25
CA ALA A 124 3.60 -17.23 8.92
C ALA A 124 5.06 -17.72 8.86
N MET A 125 5.48 -18.56 9.81
CA MET A 125 6.89 -18.95 9.96
C MET A 125 7.21 -20.27 9.26
N ALA A 126 6.44 -21.32 9.52
CA ALA A 126 6.69 -22.66 8.98
C ALA A 126 5.89 -22.96 7.71
N SER A 127 5.00 -22.05 7.28
CA SER A 127 4.17 -22.24 6.10
C SER A 127 3.21 -23.43 6.21
N GLY A 128 2.73 -23.75 7.42
CA GLY A 128 1.86 -24.89 7.70
C GLY A 128 0.58 -24.89 6.86
N ASN A 129 0.41 -25.92 6.04
CA ASN A 129 -0.76 -26.15 5.18
C ASN A 129 -1.95 -26.59 6.02
N ASP A 130 -1.72 -27.51 6.95
CA ASP A 130 -2.66 -27.98 7.98
C ASP A 130 -3.26 -26.80 8.77
N ALA A 131 -2.41 -25.91 9.29
CA ALA A 131 -2.85 -24.71 10.00
C ALA A 131 -3.66 -23.75 9.09
N SER A 132 -3.30 -23.64 7.81
CA SER A 132 -4.02 -22.78 6.86
C SER A 132 -5.44 -23.29 6.61
N VAL A 133 -5.61 -24.60 6.42
CA VAL A 133 -6.93 -25.23 6.23
C VAL A 133 -7.75 -25.16 7.51
N ALA A 134 -7.16 -25.46 8.67
CA ALA A 134 -7.88 -25.37 9.95
C ALA A 134 -8.40 -23.94 10.22
N MET A 135 -7.59 -22.92 9.92
CA MET A 135 -8.02 -21.51 10.03
C MET A 135 -9.09 -21.14 9.00
N ALA A 136 -8.99 -21.67 7.77
CA ALA A 136 -9.99 -21.46 6.74
C ALA A 136 -11.35 -22.02 7.17
N GLU A 137 -11.38 -23.26 7.66
CA GLU A 137 -12.57 -23.91 8.21
C GLU A 137 -13.13 -23.16 9.42
N LYS A 138 -12.27 -22.68 10.33
CA LYS A 138 -12.69 -21.87 11.49
C LYS A 138 -13.41 -20.59 11.08
N ILE A 139 -12.88 -19.88 10.08
CA ILE A 139 -13.39 -18.56 9.68
C ILE A 139 -14.62 -18.67 8.80
N ALA A 140 -14.65 -19.63 7.87
CA ALA A 140 -15.67 -19.70 6.83
C ALA A 140 -16.61 -20.90 6.96
N GLY A 141 -16.33 -21.84 7.87
CA GLY A 141 -17.05 -23.10 8.04
C GLY A 141 -16.54 -24.25 7.15
N SER A 142 -15.85 -23.93 6.05
CA SER A 142 -15.20 -24.88 5.14
C SER A 142 -14.07 -24.18 4.37
N GLU A 143 -13.11 -24.95 3.82
CA GLU A 143 -12.07 -24.37 2.97
C GLU A 143 -12.67 -23.80 1.67
N GLU A 144 -13.69 -24.44 1.10
CA GLU A 144 -14.33 -23.97 -0.14
C GLU A 144 -14.96 -22.59 0.03
N MET A 145 -15.65 -22.36 1.15
CA MET A 145 -16.20 -21.04 1.47
C MET A 145 -15.10 -20.02 1.75
N PHE A 146 -13.98 -20.45 2.34
CA PHE A 146 -12.83 -19.56 2.55
C PHE A 146 -12.18 -19.17 1.22
N VAL A 147 -12.04 -20.11 0.27
CA VAL A 147 -11.53 -19.84 -1.08
C VAL A 147 -12.43 -18.86 -1.83
N GLN A 148 -13.75 -18.93 -1.65
CA GLN A 148 -14.67 -17.90 -2.16
C GLN A 148 -14.36 -16.53 -1.55
N MET A 149 -14.18 -16.45 -0.22
CA MET A 149 -13.77 -15.21 0.44
C MET A 149 -12.42 -14.68 -0.08
N MET A 150 -11.44 -15.56 -0.35
CA MET A 150 -10.15 -15.16 -0.93
C MET A 150 -10.30 -14.51 -2.31
N ASN A 151 -11.15 -15.10 -3.17
CA ASN A 151 -11.40 -14.58 -4.51
C ASN A 151 -12.25 -13.30 -4.49
N ASP A 152 -13.24 -13.20 -3.59
CA ASP A 152 -14.02 -11.99 -3.37
C ASP A 152 -13.13 -10.84 -2.88
N ARG A 153 -12.20 -11.15 -1.96
CA ARG A 153 -11.22 -10.17 -1.47
C ARG A 153 -10.23 -9.76 -2.56
N ALA A 154 -9.76 -10.70 -3.38
CA ALA A 154 -8.93 -10.40 -4.55
C ALA A 154 -9.64 -9.43 -5.51
N LYS A 155 -10.91 -9.67 -5.81
CA LYS A 155 -11.73 -8.77 -6.62
C LYS A 155 -11.91 -7.39 -5.98
N ALA A 156 -12.18 -7.34 -4.67
CA ALA A 156 -12.33 -6.08 -3.93
C ALA A 156 -11.04 -5.26 -3.89
N LEU A 157 -9.87 -5.91 -3.95
CA LEU A 157 -8.56 -5.27 -4.04
C LEU A 157 -8.14 -4.95 -5.48
N GLY A 158 -8.94 -5.31 -6.49
CA GLY A 158 -8.62 -5.09 -7.90
C GLY A 158 -7.48 -5.99 -8.44
N LEU A 159 -7.31 -7.18 -7.88
CA LEU A 159 -6.26 -8.13 -8.31
C LEU A 159 -6.70 -8.86 -9.60
N GLU A 160 -6.39 -8.28 -10.76
CA GLU A 160 -6.88 -8.75 -12.07
C GLU A 160 -6.23 -10.06 -12.56
N ASN A 161 -5.10 -10.45 -11.96
CA ASN A 161 -4.29 -11.58 -12.37
C ASN A 161 -4.12 -12.60 -11.25
N THR A 162 -5.15 -12.75 -10.40
CA THR A 162 -5.14 -13.65 -9.25
C THR A 162 -6.41 -14.49 -9.19
N HIS A 163 -6.25 -15.80 -9.03
CA HIS A 163 -7.32 -16.74 -8.70
C HIS A 163 -6.80 -17.83 -7.73
N PHE A 164 -7.57 -18.08 -6.68
CA PHE A 164 -7.23 -19.07 -5.66
C PHE A 164 -8.14 -20.29 -5.77
N GLU A 165 -7.56 -21.48 -5.71
CA GLU A 165 -8.28 -22.76 -5.62
C GLU A 165 -8.14 -23.46 -4.26
N ASN A 166 -7.29 -22.93 -3.36
CA ASN A 166 -7.08 -23.45 -2.00
C ASN A 166 -6.45 -22.37 -1.10
N SER A 167 -6.41 -22.60 0.22
CA SER A 167 -5.91 -21.66 1.22
C SER A 167 -4.39 -21.71 1.44
N ASN A 168 -3.70 -22.68 0.84
CA ASN A 168 -2.32 -23.03 1.21
C ASN A 168 -1.33 -22.93 0.03
N GLY A 169 -1.80 -22.85 -1.21
CA GLY A 169 -0.97 -22.75 -2.41
C GLY A 169 -0.37 -24.08 -2.88
N LEU A 170 -0.99 -25.21 -2.54
CA LEU A 170 -0.69 -26.48 -3.21
C LEU A 170 -1.06 -26.37 -4.71
N PRO A 171 -0.30 -27.03 -5.62
CA PRO A 171 -0.52 -26.92 -7.06
C PRO A 171 -1.94 -27.31 -7.47
N SER A 172 -2.56 -26.48 -8.30
CA SER A 172 -3.89 -26.69 -8.87
C SER A 172 -4.02 -25.90 -10.18
N SER A 173 -4.85 -26.34 -11.12
CA SER A 173 -4.83 -25.91 -12.52
C SER A 173 -5.12 -24.43 -12.75
N GLU A 174 -6.06 -23.85 -12.00
CA GLU A 174 -6.45 -22.44 -12.12
C GLU A 174 -5.94 -21.62 -10.93
N HIS A 175 -4.94 -22.12 -10.19
CA HIS A 175 -4.37 -21.42 -9.05
C HIS A 175 -3.18 -20.55 -9.46
N TYR A 176 -3.41 -19.25 -9.67
CA TYR A 176 -2.40 -18.31 -10.14
C TYR A 176 -2.46 -16.95 -9.44
N SER A 177 -1.36 -16.21 -9.47
CA SER A 177 -1.28 -14.80 -9.09
C SER A 177 -0.22 -14.10 -9.94
N SER A 178 0.04 -12.81 -9.71
CA SER A 178 1.10 -12.04 -10.37
C SER A 178 1.97 -11.33 -9.34
N ALA A 179 3.19 -10.92 -9.71
CA ALA A 179 4.06 -10.21 -8.76
C ALA A 179 3.43 -8.89 -8.30
N HIS A 180 2.78 -8.18 -9.22
CA HIS A 180 2.00 -6.97 -8.93
C HIS A 180 0.90 -7.25 -7.89
N ASP A 181 0.03 -8.21 -8.16
CA ASP A 181 -1.11 -8.49 -7.27
C ASP A 181 -0.65 -8.95 -5.89
N ILE A 182 0.42 -9.77 -5.83
CA ILE A 182 1.05 -10.17 -4.58
C ILE A 182 1.56 -8.96 -3.80
N ALA A 183 2.15 -7.97 -4.47
CA ALA A 183 2.61 -6.75 -3.82
C ALA A 183 1.44 -5.93 -3.27
N ILE A 184 0.33 -5.83 -3.99
CA ILE A 184 -0.89 -5.14 -3.55
C ILE A 184 -1.50 -5.85 -2.33
N MET A 185 -1.70 -7.18 -2.37
CA MET A 185 -2.22 -7.89 -1.19
C MET A 185 -1.24 -7.88 -0.01
N SER A 186 0.08 -7.87 -0.24
CA SER A 186 1.07 -7.72 0.82
C SER A 186 0.99 -6.33 1.46
N LYS A 187 0.77 -5.28 0.65
CA LYS A 187 0.55 -3.92 1.14
C LYS A 187 -0.72 -3.85 2.00
N GLU A 188 -1.80 -4.51 1.57
CA GLU A 188 -3.03 -4.59 2.36
C GLU A 188 -2.80 -5.32 3.69
N LEU A 189 -2.15 -6.49 3.66
CA LEU A 189 -1.80 -7.26 4.86
C LEU A 189 -0.97 -6.44 5.86
N LEU A 190 -0.07 -5.60 5.37
CA LEU A 190 0.80 -4.76 6.22
C LEU A 190 0.08 -3.60 6.92
N LYS A 191 -1.19 -3.33 6.60
CA LYS A 191 -2.04 -2.42 7.40
C LYS A 191 -2.38 -3.02 8.77
N HIS A 192 -2.32 -4.34 8.90
CA HIS A 192 -2.59 -5.06 10.14
C HIS A 192 -1.29 -5.20 10.95
N GLU A 193 -0.99 -4.23 11.83
CA GLU A 193 0.32 -4.11 12.51
C GLU A 193 0.81 -5.42 13.16
N MET A 194 -0.14 -6.22 13.65
CA MET A 194 0.10 -7.50 14.31
C MET A 194 0.83 -8.51 13.42
N ILE A 195 0.66 -8.50 12.10
CA ILE A 195 1.27 -9.50 11.22
C ILE A 195 2.80 -9.56 11.37
N THR A 196 3.43 -8.39 11.53
CA THR A 196 4.88 -8.28 11.66
C THR A 196 5.40 -8.90 12.96
N GLN A 197 4.55 -9.06 13.99
CA GLN A 197 4.92 -9.77 15.22
C GLN A 197 5.20 -11.26 14.96
N PHE A 198 4.62 -11.83 13.90
CA PHE A 198 4.84 -13.21 13.47
C PHE A 198 5.90 -13.28 12.38
N THR A 199 5.74 -12.50 11.30
CA THR A 199 6.58 -12.64 10.10
C THR A 199 8.01 -12.16 10.31
N SER A 200 8.28 -11.30 11.30
CA SER A 200 9.64 -10.80 11.61
C SER A 200 10.47 -11.78 12.45
N LYS A 201 9.84 -12.75 13.12
CA LYS A 201 10.57 -13.71 13.95
C LYS A 201 11.36 -14.67 13.08
N TYR A 202 12.63 -14.89 13.42
CA TYR A 202 13.45 -15.89 12.76
C TYR A 202 13.10 -17.32 13.20
N GLN A 203 12.82 -17.51 14.48
CA GLN A 203 12.49 -18.79 15.08
C GLN A 203 11.54 -18.57 16.26
N ASP A 204 10.71 -19.57 16.54
CA ASP A 204 9.80 -19.60 17.68
C ASP A 204 9.46 -21.07 18.01
N TYR A 205 8.55 -21.32 18.93
CA TYR A 205 8.07 -22.66 19.25
C TYR A 205 6.55 -22.69 19.31
N LEU A 206 5.96 -23.80 18.86
CA LEU A 206 4.61 -24.21 19.22
C LEU A 206 4.68 -25.26 20.31
N ARG A 207 3.58 -25.46 21.05
CA ARG A 207 3.46 -26.51 22.06
C ARG A 207 4.60 -26.48 23.10
N LYS A 208 5.16 -25.29 23.35
CA LYS A 208 6.44 -25.11 24.08
C LYS A 208 6.41 -25.66 25.50
N ASP A 209 5.27 -25.54 26.16
CA ASP A 209 5.06 -25.96 27.56
C ASP A 209 4.46 -27.38 27.65
N THR A 210 4.53 -28.16 26.58
CA THR A 210 4.07 -29.56 26.52
C THR A 210 5.25 -30.52 26.42
N ASP A 211 4.99 -31.83 26.47
CA ASP A 211 6.00 -32.87 26.30
C ASP A 211 6.53 -32.99 24.86
N ASP A 212 5.89 -32.32 23.88
CA ASP A 212 6.28 -32.32 22.46
C ASP A 212 6.39 -30.90 21.87
N PRO A 213 7.41 -30.12 22.26
CA PRO A 213 7.63 -28.78 21.74
C PRO A 213 8.04 -28.81 20.26
N PHE A 214 7.33 -28.06 19.42
CA PHE A 214 7.60 -28.00 17.99
C PHE A 214 8.38 -26.74 17.62
N TRP A 215 9.62 -26.90 17.13
CA TRP A 215 10.47 -25.77 16.77
C TRP A 215 10.11 -25.19 15.39
N LEU A 216 9.73 -23.91 15.37
CA LEU A 216 9.48 -23.16 14.16
C LEU A 216 10.73 -22.41 13.71
N VAL A 217 11.04 -22.52 12.42
CA VAL A 217 12.07 -21.70 11.77
C VAL A 217 11.46 -21.02 10.56
N ASN A 218 11.55 -19.71 10.52
CA ASN A 218 11.02 -18.91 9.42
C ASN A 218 11.68 -19.30 8.10
N THR A 219 10.86 -19.60 7.09
CA THR A 219 11.33 -19.93 5.75
C THR A 219 11.97 -18.73 5.04
N ASN A 220 11.54 -17.51 5.39
CA ASN A 220 12.20 -16.28 4.98
C ASN A 220 13.40 -15.98 5.88
N LYS A 221 14.61 -16.27 5.38
CA LYS A 221 15.85 -16.02 6.14
C LYS A 221 16.24 -14.54 6.19
N LEU A 222 15.68 -13.67 5.34
CA LEU A 222 16.03 -12.26 5.32
C LEU A 222 15.69 -11.55 6.63
N VAL A 223 14.68 -12.00 7.37
CA VAL A 223 14.31 -11.41 8.67
C VAL A 223 15.42 -11.50 9.72
N ARG A 224 16.39 -12.40 9.53
CA ARG A 224 17.60 -12.49 10.36
C ARG A 224 18.81 -11.77 9.77
N PHE A 225 18.92 -11.73 8.45
CA PHE A 225 20.16 -11.38 7.76
C PHE A 225 20.12 -10.06 6.99
N TYR A 226 18.94 -9.45 6.83
CA TYR A 226 18.77 -8.16 6.16
C TYR A 226 18.21 -7.13 7.14
N GLN A 227 18.95 -6.03 7.36
CA GLN A 227 18.52 -5.00 8.30
C GLN A 227 17.23 -4.33 7.86
N GLY A 228 16.23 -4.37 8.73
CA GLY A 228 14.90 -3.80 8.53
C GLY A 228 13.89 -4.76 7.91
N ALA A 229 14.29 -5.98 7.51
CA ALA A 229 13.37 -6.97 6.99
C ALA A 229 12.49 -7.58 8.10
N ASP A 230 11.18 -7.59 7.89
CA ASP A 230 10.19 -8.02 8.87
C ASP A 230 9.08 -8.91 8.27
N GLY A 231 9.28 -9.41 7.05
CA GLY A 231 8.33 -10.33 6.40
C GLY A 231 8.63 -10.56 4.91
N LEU A 232 7.72 -11.16 4.15
CA LEU A 232 6.44 -11.73 4.58
C LEU A 232 6.41 -13.23 4.37
N LYS A 233 6.56 -13.71 3.14
CA LYS A 233 6.27 -15.11 2.81
C LYS A 233 7.12 -15.62 1.67
N THR A 234 7.65 -16.84 1.81
CA THR A 234 8.26 -17.60 0.71
C THR A 234 7.26 -18.60 0.13
N GLY A 235 7.46 -18.98 -1.14
CA GLY A 235 6.79 -20.09 -1.80
C GLY A 235 7.78 -20.96 -2.57
N TYR A 236 7.51 -22.26 -2.62
CA TYR A 236 8.23 -23.18 -3.50
C TYR A 236 7.34 -24.35 -3.92
N THR A 237 7.30 -24.61 -5.23
CA THR A 237 6.89 -25.89 -5.81
C THR A 237 7.80 -26.17 -7.01
N SER A 238 7.77 -27.39 -7.54
CA SER A 238 8.54 -27.72 -8.75
C SER A 238 8.15 -26.87 -9.95
N GLU A 239 6.89 -26.43 -10.00
CA GLU A 239 6.32 -25.57 -11.03
C GLU A 239 6.66 -24.09 -10.80
N ALA A 240 6.35 -23.54 -9.62
CA ALA A 240 6.57 -22.13 -9.28
C ALA A 240 8.04 -21.75 -9.10
N LYS A 241 8.93 -22.73 -8.91
CA LYS A 241 10.31 -22.52 -8.46
C LYS A 241 10.34 -21.72 -7.16
N TYR A 242 11.34 -20.90 -6.92
CA TYR A 242 11.51 -20.19 -5.67
C TYR A 242 10.85 -18.79 -5.75
N CYS A 243 9.90 -18.54 -4.86
CA CYS A 243 9.17 -17.27 -4.78
C CYS A 243 9.37 -16.61 -3.41
N LEU A 244 9.34 -15.28 -3.36
CA LEU A 244 9.40 -14.50 -2.13
C LEU A 244 8.66 -13.18 -2.28
N ALA A 245 7.69 -12.94 -1.39
CA ALA A 245 7.16 -11.63 -1.07
C ALA A 245 7.81 -11.16 0.23
N ALA A 246 8.62 -10.11 0.16
CA ALA A 246 9.37 -9.59 1.29
C ALA A 246 9.03 -8.12 1.56
N THR A 247 9.17 -7.72 2.82
CA THR A 247 9.12 -6.31 3.20
C THR A 247 10.31 -5.94 4.07
N ALA A 248 10.72 -4.69 3.96
CA ALA A 248 11.68 -4.09 4.86
C ALA A 248 11.28 -2.64 5.15
N LYS A 249 11.55 -2.18 6.37
CA LYS A 249 11.34 -0.79 6.80
C LYS A 249 12.64 -0.19 7.32
N ARG A 250 12.96 1.01 6.85
CA ARG A 250 14.04 1.85 7.39
C ARG A 250 13.51 3.28 7.53
N ASN A 251 13.56 3.82 8.75
CA ASN A 251 12.94 5.11 9.08
C ASN A 251 11.44 5.12 8.67
N ASP A 252 11.00 6.15 7.97
CA ASP A 252 9.61 6.33 7.51
C ASP A 252 9.29 5.63 6.17
N MET A 253 10.26 4.95 5.57
CA MET A 253 10.10 4.25 4.29
C MET A 253 9.98 2.75 4.50
N ARG A 254 8.89 2.16 3.99
CA ARG A 254 8.68 0.71 3.92
C ARG A 254 8.56 0.32 2.45
N VAL A 255 9.29 -0.72 2.06
CA VAL A 255 9.22 -1.27 0.71
C VAL A 255 8.71 -2.69 0.74
N ILE A 256 8.10 -3.09 -0.37
CA ILE A 256 7.66 -4.47 -0.63
C ILE A 256 8.32 -4.90 -1.93
N ALA A 257 9.04 -6.02 -1.88
CA ALA A 257 9.65 -6.63 -3.04
C ALA A 257 9.07 -8.04 -3.24
N VAL A 258 8.62 -8.34 -4.44
CA VAL A 258 8.13 -9.67 -4.82
C VAL A 258 8.97 -10.19 -5.97
N VAL A 259 9.47 -11.42 -5.87
CA VAL A 259 10.11 -12.16 -6.96
C VAL A 259 9.44 -13.53 -7.10
N LEU A 260 9.16 -13.92 -8.34
CA LEU A 260 8.56 -15.20 -8.72
C LEU A 260 9.46 -15.94 -9.71
N GLY A 261 9.53 -17.27 -9.59
CA GLY A 261 10.22 -18.10 -10.57
C GLY A 261 11.75 -18.10 -10.47
N GLU A 262 12.32 -17.78 -9.31
CA GLU A 262 13.78 -17.80 -9.13
C GLU A 262 14.33 -19.24 -9.21
N PRO A 263 15.51 -19.46 -9.81
CA PRO A 263 16.07 -20.80 -9.96
C PRO A 263 16.55 -21.42 -8.63
N THR A 264 16.95 -20.60 -7.65
CA THR A 264 17.49 -21.07 -6.38
C THR A 264 17.09 -20.20 -5.19
N THR A 265 17.10 -20.76 -3.98
CA THR A 265 16.99 -19.98 -2.72
C THR A 265 18.04 -18.87 -2.62
N LYS A 266 19.25 -19.09 -3.16
CA LYS A 266 20.35 -18.13 -3.10
C LYS A 266 20.09 -16.92 -3.99
N SER A 267 19.67 -17.14 -5.23
CA SER A 267 19.34 -16.06 -6.18
C SER A 267 18.14 -15.26 -5.66
N ARG A 268 17.06 -15.95 -5.25
CA ARG A 268 15.87 -15.35 -4.63
C ARG A 268 16.20 -14.36 -3.51
N ASN A 269 17.01 -14.79 -2.53
CA ASN A 269 17.36 -13.93 -1.40
C ASN A 269 18.28 -12.76 -1.82
N TYR A 270 19.16 -13.01 -2.80
CA TYR A 270 20.10 -12.01 -3.30
C TYR A 270 19.40 -10.91 -4.10
N GLU A 271 18.50 -11.25 -5.02
CA GLU A 271 17.78 -10.28 -5.86
C GLU A 271 16.80 -9.45 -5.02
N VAL A 272 16.09 -10.05 -4.07
CA VAL A 272 15.27 -9.28 -3.10
C VAL A 272 16.11 -8.33 -2.27
N SER A 273 17.28 -8.75 -1.78
CA SER A 273 18.18 -7.86 -1.03
C SER A 273 18.66 -6.70 -1.90
N LYS A 274 18.97 -6.95 -3.18
CA LYS A 274 19.31 -5.90 -4.16
C LYS A 274 18.19 -4.92 -4.40
N LEU A 275 16.95 -5.40 -4.55
CA LEU A 275 15.77 -4.54 -4.72
C LEU A 275 15.63 -3.61 -3.51
N PHE A 276 15.75 -4.14 -2.29
CA PHE A 276 15.75 -3.31 -1.08
C PHE A 276 16.90 -2.31 -1.03
N ASP A 277 18.13 -2.75 -1.33
CA ASP A 277 19.31 -1.87 -1.32
C ASP A 277 19.17 -0.74 -2.34
N TYR A 278 18.66 -1.06 -3.54
CA TYR A 278 18.34 -0.07 -4.57
C TYR A 278 17.34 0.95 -4.02
N ALA A 279 16.19 0.48 -3.50
CA ALA A 279 15.14 1.35 -2.97
C ALA A 279 15.68 2.30 -1.89
N PHE A 280 16.35 1.77 -0.87
CA PHE A 280 16.88 2.55 0.24
C PHE A 280 18.10 3.39 -0.13
N SER A 281 18.78 3.12 -1.24
CA SER A 281 19.87 3.96 -1.73
C SER A 281 19.35 5.16 -2.53
N GLN A 282 18.33 4.96 -3.36
CA GLN A 282 17.85 5.96 -4.31
C GLN A 282 16.69 6.80 -3.79
N TYR A 283 15.87 6.26 -2.88
CA TYR A 283 14.61 6.88 -2.48
C TYR A 283 14.52 7.16 -0.98
N THR A 284 13.60 8.04 -0.63
CA THR A 284 13.14 8.32 0.73
C THR A 284 11.66 8.70 0.69
N ASN A 285 10.92 8.35 1.75
CA ASN A 285 9.57 8.90 1.93
C ASN A 285 9.64 10.23 2.66
N TYR A 286 8.93 11.21 2.13
CA TYR A 286 8.63 12.45 2.82
C TYR A 286 7.22 12.37 3.42
N PRO A 287 7.08 12.22 4.75
CA PRO A 287 5.76 12.19 5.38
C PRO A 287 5.14 13.59 5.33
N ILE A 288 3.94 13.68 4.75
CA ILE A 288 3.12 14.90 4.75
C ILE A 288 2.27 14.93 6.02
N PHE A 289 1.57 13.82 6.30
CA PHE A 289 0.77 13.66 7.52
C PHE A 289 1.04 12.31 8.17
N LYS A 290 1.14 12.30 9.49
CA LYS A 290 1.22 11.08 10.29
C LYS A 290 -0.17 10.63 10.76
N PRO A 291 -0.37 9.34 11.09
CA PRO A 291 -1.63 8.89 11.68
C PRO A 291 -2.03 9.75 12.88
N GLY A 292 -3.29 10.21 12.90
CA GLY A 292 -3.85 11.09 13.93
C GLY A 292 -3.54 12.58 13.77
N GLU A 293 -2.73 12.97 12.80
CA GLU A 293 -2.45 14.38 12.51
C GLU A 293 -3.64 15.05 11.81
N MET A 294 -3.93 16.30 12.17
CA MET A 294 -5.00 17.07 11.56
C MET A 294 -4.61 17.47 10.13
N ILE A 295 -5.44 17.08 9.16
CA ILE A 295 -5.29 17.46 7.76
C ILE A 295 -5.95 18.83 7.52
N GLY A 296 -7.12 19.05 8.10
CA GLY A 296 -7.86 20.31 7.99
C GLY A 296 -9.28 20.20 8.53
N THR A 297 -10.07 21.26 8.35
CA THR A 297 -11.46 21.33 8.80
C THR A 297 -12.41 21.51 7.63
N ILE A 298 -13.47 20.69 7.57
CA ILE A 298 -14.50 20.79 6.53
C ILE A 298 -15.76 21.40 7.13
N PRO A 299 -16.29 22.52 6.58
CA PRO A 299 -17.53 23.11 7.05
C PRO A 299 -18.74 22.24 6.68
N ILE A 300 -19.67 22.09 7.61
CA ILE A 300 -20.93 21.34 7.41
C ILE A 300 -22.12 22.28 7.49
N GLU A 301 -22.91 22.31 6.43
CA GLU A 301 -24.16 23.04 6.39
C GLU A 301 -25.26 22.31 7.17
N LYS A 302 -26.01 23.08 7.98
CA LYS A 302 -27.16 22.60 8.75
C LYS A 302 -26.85 21.43 9.69
N GLY A 303 -25.58 21.16 10.01
CA GLY A 303 -25.17 20.14 10.98
C GLY A 303 -25.29 20.61 12.43
N ASP A 304 -25.52 19.68 13.35
CA ASP A 304 -25.43 19.90 14.80
C ASP A 304 -24.04 20.39 15.23
N VAL A 305 -23.00 20.05 14.47
CA VAL A 305 -21.68 20.69 14.45
C VAL A 305 -21.51 21.62 13.23
N ARG A 306 -20.63 22.63 13.34
CA ARG A 306 -20.35 23.59 12.24
C ARG A 306 -19.24 23.11 11.31
N ASN A 307 -18.26 22.40 11.85
CA ASN A 307 -17.12 21.86 11.10
C ASN A 307 -16.82 20.46 11.61
N ILE A 308 -16.27 19.63 10.74
CA ILE A 308 -15.63 18.37 11.10
C ILE A 308 -14.12 18.52 10.95
N GLU A 309 -13.38 18.04 11.95
CA GLU A 309 -11.92 17.95 11.87
C GLU A 309 -11.55 16.66 11.14
N ILE A 310 -10.78 16.77 10.07
CA ILE A 310 -10.29 15.61 9.33
C ILE A 310 -8.90 15.29 9.83
N VAL A 311 -8.72 14.04 10.27
CA VAL A 311 -7.44 13.50 10.73
C VAL A 311 -6.96 12.42 9.78
N ALA A 312 -5.64 12.28 9.64
CA ALA A 312 -5.06 11.24 8.83
C ALA A 312 -5.26 9.86 9.48
N LYS A 313 -5.97 8.97 8.77
CA LYS A 313 -6.21 7.58 9.22
C LYS A 313 -4.95 6.71 9.18
N GLN A 314 -4.03 7.06 8.30
CA GLN A 314 -2.76 6.37 8.09
C GLN A 314 -1.68 7.40 7.75
N GLN A 315 -0.43 6.95 7.62
CA GLN A 315 0.63 7.82 7.11
C GLN A 315 0.32 8.18 5.66
N TYR A 316 0.47 9.46 5.31
CA TYR A 316 0.44 9.94 3.94
C TYR A 316 1.80 10.52 3.60
N SER A 317 2.52 9.85 2.70
CA SER A 317 3.83 10.32 2.24
C SER A 317 3.92 10.43 0.72
N VAL A 318 5.01 11.05 0.29
CA VAL A 318 5.47 11.11 -1.10
C VAL A 318 6.81 10.41 -1.19
N LEU A 319 6.91 9.46 -2.11
CA LEU A 319 8.16 8.82 -2.47
C LEU A 319 8.99 9.80 -3.30
N MET A 320 10.19 10.11 -2.85
CA MET A 320 11.10 11.04 -3.54
C MET A 320 12.44 10.38 -3.82
N LYS A 321 13.11 10.78 -4.91
CA LYS A 321 14.52 10.44 -5.08
C LYS A 321 15.34 11.26 -4.10
N LYS A 322 16.38 10.66 -3.51
CA LYS A 322 17.26 11.36 -2.59
C LYS A 322 17.96 12.51 -3.30
N GLY A 323 17.88 13.70 -2.71
CA GLY A 323 18.43 14.93 -3.27
C GLY A 323 17.40 15.81 -3.98
N GLU A 324 16.17 15.31 -4.23
CA GLU A 324 15.07 16.15 -4.72
C GLU A 324 14.62 17.16 -3.66
N SER A 325 14.27 18.37 -4.10
CA SER A 325 13.78 19.42 -3.22
C SER A 325 12.37 19.12 -2.73
N LYS A 326 12.15 19.35 -1.44
CA LYS A 326 10.83 19.22 -0.79
C LYS A 326 9.92 20.42 -1.06
N GLU A 327 10.49 21.55 -1.48
CA GLU A 327 9.76 22.82 -1.65
C GLU A 327 8.69 22.75 -2.75
N ASN A 328 8.81 21.77 -3.65
CA ASN A 328 7.88 21.58 -4.76
C ASN A 328 6.69 20.68 -4.41
N ILE A 329 6.61 20.17 -3.17
CA ILE A 329 5.48 19.37 -2.70
C ILE A 329 4.43 20.30 -2.11
N LYS A 330 3.23 20.27 -2.70
CA LYS A 330 2.06 21.02 -2.24
C LYS A 330 0.91 20.06 -1.99
N HIS A 331 0.00 20.43 -1.09
CA HIS A 331 -1.23 19.69 -0.87
C HIS A 331 -2.41 20.64 -0.75
N GLU A 332 -3.59 20.20 -1.19
CA GLU A 332 -4.83 20.95 -1.06
C GLU A 332 -5.98 19.99 -0.70
N ILE A 333 -6.96 20.52 0.03
CA ILE A 333 -8.22 19.82 0.28
C ILE A 333 -9.22 20.32 -0.76
N GLU A 334 -9.69 19.42 -1.62
CA GLU A 334 -10.79 19.68 -2.53
C GLU A 334 -12.09 19.14 -1.94
N LEU A 335 -13.11 19.98 -1.89
CA LEU A 335 -14.47 19.59 -1.52
C LEU A 335 -15.27 19.35 -2.80
N GLU A 336 -15.92 18.20 -2.93
CA GLU A 336 -16.75 17.91 -4.11
C GLU A 336 -17.98 18.84 -4.19
N SER A 337 -18.52 19.27 -3.04
CA SER A 337 -19.61 20.23 -2.93
C SER A 337 -19.77 20.73 -1.47
N GLU A 338 -20.68 21.68 -1.24
CA GLU A 338 -21.12 22.04 0.11
C GLU A 338 -21.73 20.82 0.82
N ILE A 339 -21.02 20.29 1.83
CA ILE A 339 -21.46 19.13 2.59
C ILE A 339 -22.62 19.53 3.51
N LYS A 340 -23.78 18.90 3.32
CA LYS A 340 -25.01 19.12 4.10
C LYS A 340 -25.24 17.95 5.04
N ALA A 341 -25.67 18.25 6.26
CA ALA A 341 -26.16 17.22 7.18
C ALA A 341 -27.46 16.57 6.65
N PRO A 342 -27.73 15.30 7.01
CA PRO A 342 -26.90 14.42 7.84
C PRO A 342 -25.67 13.87 7.11
N VAL A 343 -24.56 13.71 7.83
CA VAL A 343 -23.33 13.05 7.34
C VAL A 343 -23.12 11.78 8.14
N ALA A 344 -23.01 10.63 7.46
CA ALA A 344 -22.76 9.36 8.13
C ALA A 344 -21.29 9.23 8.55
N LEU A 345 -21.04 8.44 9.60
CA LEU A 345 -19.69 8.01 9.94
C LEU A 345 -19.05 7.29 8.75
N GLY A 346 -17.85 7.71 8.34
CA GLY A 346 -17.14 7.12 7.20
C GLY A 346 -17.63 7.58 5.83
N GLN A 347 -18.55 8.54 5.75
CA GLN A 347 -18.94 9.15 4.48
C GLN A 347 -17.80 10.02 3.94
N THR A 348 -17.44 9.87 2.67
CA THR A 348 -16.47 10.74 1.99
C THR A 348 -17.01 12.18 1.90
N VAL A 349 -16.21 13.13 2.36
CA VAL A 349 -16.56 14.56 2.50
C VAL A 349 -15.63 15.48 1.72
N GLY A 350 -14.59 14.93 1.10
CA GLY A 350 -13.65 15.67 0.27
C GLY A 350 -12.48 14.78 -0.14
N LYS A 351 -11.47 15.40 -0.74
CA LYS A 351 -10.28 14.74 -1.24
C LYS A 351 -9.03 15.53 -0.90
N LEU A 352 -8.00 14.85 -0.44
CA LEU A 352 -6.65 15.41 -0.31
C LEU A 352 -5.91 15.17 -1.63
N LYS A 353 -5.56 16.24 -2.33
CA LYS A 353 -4.69 16.17 -3.51
C LYS A 353 -3.29 16.57 -3.13
N ILE A 354 -2.33 15.77 -3.56
CA ILE A 354 -0.90 16.01 -3.36
C ILE A 354 -0.26 16.24 -4.72
N TYR A 355 0.49 17.33 -4.83
CA TYR A 355 1.18 17.77 -6.03
C TYR A 355 2.68 17.77 -5.83
N GLN A 356 3.41 17.40 -6.88
CA GLN A 356 4.86 17.56 -6.98
C GLN A 356 5.16 18.23 -8.32
N ASN A 357 5.86 19.37 -8.31
CA ASN A 357 6.16 20.15 -9.52
C ASN A 357 4.90 20.47 -10.37
N GLU A 358 3.79 20.83 -9.70
CA GLU A 358 2.47 21.11 -10.32
C GLU A 358 1.74 19.90 -10.90
N GLU A 359 2.36 18.71 -10.93
CA GLU A 359 1.72 17.47 -11.31
C GLU A 359 1.03 16.82 -10.10
N LYS A 360 -0.22 16.40 -10.26
CA LYS A 360 -0.96 15.68 -9.22
C LYS A 360 -0.43 14.24 -9.14
N ILE A 361 0.25 13.92 -8.05
CA ILE A 361 0.86 12.60 -7.83
C ILE A 361 -0.04 11.65 -7.03
N LYS A 362 -0.95 12.19 -6.21
CA LYS A 362 -1.85 11.37 -5.39
C LYS A 362 -3.15 12.09 -5.06
N GLU A 363 -4.22 11.31 -4.97
CA GLU A 363 -5.55 11.74 -4.54
C GLU A 363 -6.03 10.74 -3.49
N ILE A 364 -6.54 11.25 -2.37
CA ILE A 364 -6.95 10.44 -1.22
C ILE A 364 -8.31 10.91 -0.75
N ASP A 365 -9.27 10.00 -0.65
CA ASP A 365 -10.59 10.30 -0.10
C ASP A 365 -10.50 10.63 1.40
N LEU A 366 -11.15 11.71 1.79
CA LEU A 366 -11.26 12.17 3.17
C LEU A 366 -12.66 11.83 3.67
N ASP A 367 -12.74 10.93 4.66
CA ASP A 367 -14.03 10.50 5.21
C ASP A 367 -14.31 11.14 6.57
N SER A 368 -15.60 11.37 6.85
CA SER A 368 -16.05 11.92 8.12
C SER A 368 -15.71 10.98 9.28
N PRO A 369 -14.99 11.45 10.32
CA PRO A 369 -14.66 10.63 11.48
C PRO A 369 -15.80 10.53 12.50
N ILE A 370 -16.90 11.27 12.29
CA ILE A 370 -18.08 11.29 13.16
C ILE A 370 -19.38 11.25 12.33
N GLU A 371 -20.46 10.83 12.96
CA GLU A 371 -21.81 11.09 12.45
C GLU A 371 -22.18 12.55 12.77
N VAL A 372 -22.68 13.29 11.78
CA VAL A 372 -23.19 14.66 11.94
C VAL A 372 -24.68 14.65 11.66
N LYS A 373 -25.49 15.02 12.66
CA LYS A 373 -26.94 15.08 12.54
C LYS A 373 -27.38 16.45 12.07
N GLU A 374 -28.63 16.57 11.64
CA GLU A 374 -29.22 17.87 11.37
C GLU A 374 -29.27 18.71 12.66
N ALA A 375 -28.96 20.01 12.53
CA ALA A 375 -29.08 20.97 13.59
C ALA A 375 -30.54 21.10 14.03
N SER A 376 -30.77 21.08 15.34
CA SER A 376 -32.08 21.43 15.90
C SER A 376 -32.48 22.86 15.54
N TYR A 377 -33.79 23.12 15.46
CA TYR A 377 -34.33 24.47 15.22
C TYR A 377 -33.73 25.54 16.16
N TRP A 378 -33.50 25.20 17.43
CA TRP A 378 -32.87 26.10 18.40
C TRP A 378 -31.41 26.40 18.07
N GLN A 379 -30.64 25.41 17.62
CA GLN A 379 -29.27 25.62 17.15
C GLN A 379 -29.25 26.51 15.91
N ILE A 380 -30.13 26.27 14.94
CA ILE A 380 -30.23 27.11 13.74
C ILE A 380 -30.59 28.55 14.12
N LEU A 381 -31.62 28.74 14.96
CA LEU A 381 -32.05 30.06 15.43
C LEU A 381 -30.93 30.81 16.16
N LYS A 382 -30.26 30.14 17.11
CA LYS A 382 -29.12 30.72 17.85
C LYS A 382 -28.00 31.14 16.90
N ARG A 383 -27.65 30.30 15.93
CA ARG A 383 -26.60 30.59 14.95
C ARG A 383 -26.98 31.77 14.04
N THR A 384 -28.24 31.88 13.64
CA THR A 384 -28.73 33.01 12.84
C THR A 384 -28.67 34.32 13.63
N ILE A 385 -29.10 34.31 14.90
CA ILE A 385 -29.04 35.48 15.79
C ILE A 385 -27.58 35.91 16.02
N GLU A 386 -26.68 34.96 16.31
CA GLU A 386 -25.24 35.24 16.43
C GLU A 386 -24.68 35.88 15.16
N LYS A 387 -25.03 35.35 13.98
CA LYS A 387 -24.54 35.88 12.71
C LYS A 387 -25.02 37.31 12.47
N VAL A 388 -26.28 37.61 12.76
CA VAL A 388 -26.86 38.96 12.63
C VAL A 388 -26.23 39.95 13.63
N LEU A 389 -26.05 39.54 14.90
CA LEU A 389 -25.43 40.39 15.93
C LEU A 389 -23.94 40.64 15.65
N PHE A 390 -23.20 39.64 15.15
CA PHE A 390 -21.79 39.82 14.77
C PHE A 390 -21.61 40.67 13.51
N ILE A 391 -22.53 40.60 12.54
CA ILE A 391 -22.54 41.49 11.38
C ILE A 391 -22.73 42.94 11.84
N GLN A 392 -23.71 43.19 12.72
CA GLN A 392 -23.92 44.54 13.29
C GLN A 392 -22.68 45.07 14.01
N LYS A 393 -21.97 44.22 14.75
CA LYS A 393 -20.76 44.63 15.49
C LYS A 393 -19.55 44.91 14.60
N LYS A 394 -19.47 44.24 13.44
CA LYS A 394 -18.41 44.45 12.45
C LYS A 394 -18.68 45.71 11.62
N ASP A 395 -19.94 45.95 11.27
CA ASP A 395 -20.39 47.18 10.63
C ASP A 395 -20.16 48.39 11.55
N GLU A 396 -20.42 48.26 12.87
CA GLU A 396 -20.12 49.29 13.87
C GLU A 396 -18.61 49.62 13.96
N GLN A 397 -17.73 48.61 13.94
CA GLN A 397 -16.27 48.81 13.96
C GLN A 397 -15.69 49.38 12.66
N GLU A 398 -16.26 49.03 11.51
CA GLU A 398 -15.87 49.64 10.22
C GLU A 398 -16.33 51.10 10.15
N THR A 399 -17.53 51.43 10.67
CA THR A 399 -17.97 52.84 10.78
C THR A 399 -17.16 53.66 11.79
N GLU A 400 -16.74 53.10 12.93
CA GLU A 400 -15.87 53.81 13.90
C GLU A 400 -14.48 54.10 13.32
N ASN A 401 -13.90 53.16 12.54
CA ASN A 401 -12.60 53.36 11.89
C ASN A 401 -12.67 54.35 10.72
N GLU A 402 -13.77 54.39 9.95
CA GLU A 402 -13.98 55.41 8.92
C GLU A 402 -14.21 56.81 9.54
N SER A 403 -14.89 56.91 10.68
CA SER A 403 -15.05 58.19 11.39
C SER A 403 -13.74 58.73 11.98
N ASN A 404 -12.87 57.87 12.51
CA ASN A 404 -11.55 58.30 13.02
C ASN A 404 -10.59 58.74 11.91
N HIS A 405 -10.68 58.16 10.71
CA HIS A 405 -9.89 58.59 9.55
C HIS A 405 -10.37 59.91 8.92
N LEU A 406 -11.65 60.28 9.13
CA LEU A 406 -12.21 61.55 8.69
C LEU A 406 -11.94 62.70 9.69
N GLU A 407 -11.79 62.41 10.99
CA GLU A 407 -11.40 63.42 11.98
C GLU A 407 -9.91 63.82 11.88
N GLU A 408 -8.99 62.89 11.61
CA GLU A 408 -7.55 63.21 11.44
C GLU A 408 -7.24 64.05 10.18
N ASN A 409 -8.02 63.93 9.10
CA ASN A 409 -7.84 64.72 7.88
C ASN A 409 -8.54 66.10 7.92
N SER A 410 -9.18 66.45 9.03
CA SER A 410 -9.85 67.74 9.21
C SER A 410 -9.10 68.71 10.13
N GLN A 411 -7.90 68.33 10.60
CA GLN A 411 -7.03 69.13 11.47
C GLN A 411 -5.65 69.50 10.89
N GLU A 412 -5.40 69.30 9.58
CA GLU A 412 -4.22 69.87 8.89
C GLU A 412 -4.58 71.06 7.98
#